data_AF-A0A4Z0MIJ7-F1
#
_entry.id   AF-A0A4Z0MIJ7-F1
#
_cell.length_a   1.000
_cell.length_b   1.000
_cell.length_c   1.000
_cell.angle_alpha   90.00
_cell.angle_beta   90.00
_cell.angle_gamma   90.00
#
_symmetry.space_group_name_H-M   'P 1'
#
loop_
_entity.id
_entity.type
_entity.pdbx_description
1 polymer ?
#
loop_
_entity_poly.entity_id
_entity_poly.type
_entity_poly.pdbx_seq_one_letter_code
_entity_poly.pdbx_strand_id
1 'polypeptide(L)'
;MSFQHPNLQSEHYPDSELMAINLDVVEATQIARALARDAQRPRPQLIVDCGHLKCLRTLGVSHVISELLVLHKAGANILLRNVDPALQRCLSLLKLTRVFRTTPKLA
;
A
#
# COMPACT_ATOMS: atom_id res chain seq x y z
N MET A 1 -30.88 7.16 26.95
CA MET A 1 -30.09 8.07 26.09
C MET A 1 -29.15 7.20 25.29
N SER A 2 -29.44 7.01 24.00
CA SER A 2 -28.74 6.10 23.10
C SER A 2 -27.65 6.86 22.36
N PHE A 3 -26.39 6.42 22.48
CA PHE A 3 -25.32 6.88 21.60
C PHE A 3 -25.07 5.81 20.54
N GLN A 4 -25.70 6.03 19.39
CA GLN A 4 -25.50 5.28 18.16
C GLN A 4 -24.15 5.71 17.57
N HIS A 5 -23.12 4.88 17.70
CA HIS A 5 -21.88 5.08 16.94
C HIS A 5 -22.09 4.55 15.50
N PRO A 6 -21.76 5.32 14.45
CA PRO A 6 -21.99 4.90 13.08
C PRO A 6 -20.95 3.86 12.63
N ASN A 7 -21.47 2.76 12.09
CA ASN A 7 -20.88 1.85 11.11
C ASN A 7 -19.43 2.15 10.68
N LEU A 8 -18.47 1.47 11.30
CA LEU A 8 -17.25 1.07 10.60
C LEU A 8 -17.67 -0.03 9.62
N GLN A 9 -17.98 0.36 8.38
CA GLN A 9 -18.09 -0.58 7.27
C GLN A 9 -16.75 -1.30 7.15
N SER A 10 -16.68 -2.46 7.80
CA SER A 10 -15.69 -3.49 7.50
C SER A 10 -15.94 -3.89 6.05
N GLU A 11 -15.14 -3.33 5.14
CA GLU A 11 -15.00 -3.82 3.78
C GLU A 11 -14.57 -5.29 3.89
N HIS A 12 -15.57 -6.17 3.85
CA HIS A 12 -15.40 -7.61 3.85
C HIS A 12 -14.75 -7.97 2.51
N TYR A 13 -13.42 -8.02 2.50
CA TYR A 13 -12.67 -8.61 1.40
C TYR A 13 -12.62 -10.12 1.64
N PRO A 14 -13.27 -10.95 0.81
CA PRO A 14 -13.21 -12.39 0.98
C PRO A 14 -11.76 -12.85 0.77
N ASP A 15 -11.18 -13.49 1.78
CA ASP A 15 -9.94 -14.30 1.78
C ASP A 15 -8.76 -13.80 0.93
N SER A 16 -8.51 -12.50 0.87
CA SER A 16 -7.21 -12.00 0.41
C SER A 16 -6.28 -11.88 1.60
N GLU A 17 -5.44 -12.90 1.78
CA GLU A 17 -4.38 -12.91 2.77
C GLU A 17 -3.56 -11.60 2.65
N LEU A 18 -3.56 -10.80 3.71
CA LEU A 18 -2.81 -9.54 3.75
C LEU A 18 -1.33 -9.85 3.90
N MET A 19 -0.57 -9.67 2.83
CA MET A 19 0.86 -9.94 2.80
C MET A 19 1.64 -8.67 3.14
N ALA A 20 2.36 -8.67 4.26
CA ALA A 20 3.29 -7.60 4.59
C ALA A 20 4.55 -7.69 3.70
N ILE A 21 4.95 -6.57 3.12
CA ILE A 21 6.18 -6.46 2.33
C ILE A 21 7.05 -5.31 2.84
N ASN A 22 8.37 -5.48 2.69
CA ASN A 22 9.35 -4.46 3.04
C ASN A 22 10.17 -4.08 1.81
N LEU A 23 9.92 -2.88 1.26
CA LEU A 23 10.62 -2.34 0.08
C LEU A 23 12.12 -2.10 0.30
N ASP A 24 12.64 -2.22 1.53
CA ASP A 24 14.08 -2.20 1.80
C ASP A 24 14.76 -3.55 1.50
N VAL A 25 13.99 -4.64 1.45
CA VAL A 25 14.51 -6.03 1.39
C VAL A 25 14.12 -6.73 0.09
N VAL A 26 12.97 -6.35 -0.48
CA VAL A 26 12.43 -6.97 -1.69
C VAL A 26 12.42 -5.98 -2.85
N GLU A 27 12.77 -6.44 -4.04
CA GLU A 27 12.58 -5.68 -5.27
C GLU A 27 11.13 -5.81 -5.74
N ALA A 28 10.43 -4.69 -5.97
CA ALA A 28 9.04 -4.72 -6.45
C ALA A 28 8.89 -5.49 -7.76
N THR A 29 9.91 -5.45 -8.62
CA THR A 29 9.90 -6.16 -9.91
C THR A 29 9.88 -7.69 -9.74
N GLN A 30 10.50 -8.24 -8.70
CA GLN A 30 10.46 -9.67 -8.42
C GLN A 30 9.07 -10.11 -7.99
N ILE A 31 8.45 -9.35 -7.09
CA ILE A 31 7.06 -9.58 -6.67
C ILE A 31 6.11 -9.42 -7.85
N ALA A 32 6.25 -8.34 -8.64
CA ALA A 32 5.43 -8.10 -9.82
C ALA A 32 5.45 -9.26 -10.82
N ARG A 33 6.63 -9.88 -11.03
CA ARG A 33 6.73 -11.09 -11.88
C ARG A 33 6.01 -12.30 -11.27
N ALA A 34 6.06 -12.47 -9.95
CA ALA A 34 5.32 -13.54 -9.29
C ALA A 34 3.80 -13.33 -9.42
N LEU A 35 3.33 -12.09 -9.23
CA LEU A 35 1.93 -11.70 -9.40
C LEU A 35 1.43 -11.93 -10.83
N ALA A 36 2.23 -11.55 -11.83
CA ALA A 36 1.86 -11.70 -13.25
C ALA A 36 1.72 -13.17 -13.69
N ARG A 37 2.40 -14.10 -13.02
CA ARG A 37 2.31 -15.54 -13.31
C ARG A 37 1.01 -16.17 -12.82
N ASP A 38 0.30 -15.50 -11.92
CA ASP A 38 -0.89 -16.00 -11.25
C ASP A 38 -2.13 -15.13 -11.57
N ALA A 39 -2.29 -14.79 -12.85
CA ALA A 39 -3.31 -13.86 -13.34
C ALA A 39 -4.77 -14.32 -13.13
N GLN A 40 -4.99 -15.58 -12.76
CA GLN A 40 -6.32 -16.15 -12.48
C GLN A 40 -6.73 -15.97 -11.01
N ARG A 41 -5.81 -15.54 -10.12
CA ARG A 41 -6.12 -15.31 -8.70
C ARG A 41 -6.68 -13.91 -8.43
N PRO A 42 -7.47 -13.74 -7.36
CA PRO A 42 -7.88 -12.43 -6.89
C PRO A 42 -6.65 -11.55 -6.62
N ARG A 43 -6.82 -10.24 -6.84
CA ARG A 43 -5.76 -9.24 -6.60
C ARG A 43 -5.29 -9.30 -5.14
N PRO A 44 -4.05 -9.69 -4.86
CA PRO A 44 -3.58 -9.83 -3.49
C PRO A 44 -3.49 -8.46 -2.81
N GLN A 45 -3.68 -8.45 -1.50
CA GLN A 45 -3.54 -7.26 -0.68
C GLN A 45 -2.16 -7.22 -0.06
N LEU A 46 -1.40 -6.17 -0.37
CA LEU A 46 -0.06 -5.95 0.15
C LEU A 46 -0.09 -4.81 1.18
N ILE A 47 0.52 -5.03 2.35
CA ILE A 47 0.77 -3.98 3.34
C ILE A 47 2.21 -3.52 3.26
N VAL A 48 2.42 -2.20 3.19
CA VAL A 48 3.73 -1.56 3.32
C VAL A 48 3.71 -0.64 4.55
N ASP A 49 4.60 -0.90 5.50
CA ASP A 49 4.85 0.04 6.60
C ASP A 49 5.88 1.09 6.15
N CYS A 50 5.43 2.32 5.91
CA CYS A 50 6.27 3.41 5.45
C CYS A 50 7.08 4.07 6.57
N GLY A 51 6.78 3.77 7.85
CA GLY A 51 7.37 4.49 8.98
C GLY A 51 8.88 4.31 9.10
N HIS A 52 9.39 3.14 8.72
CA HIS A 52 10.79 2.77 8.90
C HIS A 52 11.59 2.54 7.61
N LEU A 53 10.97 2.72 6.43
CA LEU A 53 11.62 2.49 5.14
C LEU A 53 12.92 3.27 4.99
N LYS A 54 14.04 2.55 4.87
CA LYS A 54 15.36 3.11 4.59
C LYS A 54 15.40 3.69 3.19
N CYS A 55 14.84 2.99 2.20
CA CYS A 55 14.78 3.42 0.79
C CYS A 55 14.06 4.75 0.62
N LEU A 56 13.05 5.05 1.45
CA LEU A 56 12.39 6.36 1.46
C LEU A 56 13.36 7.47 1.87
N ARG A 57 14.23 7.21 2.85
CA ARG A 57 15.23 8.19 3.34
C ARG A 57 16.45 8.30 2.43
N THR A 58 16.87 7.20 1.79
CA THR A 58 18.11 7.14 1.01
C THR A 58 17.90 7.38 -0.48
N LEU A 59 16.77 6.96 -1.05
CA LEU A 59 16.44 7.05 -2.48
C LEU A 59 15.27 8.02 -2.76
N GLY A 60 14.56 8.44 -1.72
CA GLY A 60 13.53 9.48 -1.78
C GLY A 60 12.15 8.97 -2.17
N VAL A 61 11.18 9.90 -2.10
CA VAL A 61 9.76 9.62 -2.30
C VAL A 61 9.45 9.06 -3.69
N SER A 62 10.09 9.60 -4.74
CA SER A 62 9.85 9.16 -6.12
C SER A 62 10.22 7.70 -6.36
N HIS A 63 11.29 7.22 -5.73
CA HIS A 63 11.69 5.82 -5.80
C HIS A 63 10.62 4.92 -5.18
N VAL A 64 10.18 5.22 -3.96
CA VAL A 64 9.11 4.46 -3.28
C VAL A 64 7.83 4.45 -4.10
N ILE A 65 7.39 5.61 -4.61
CA ILE A 65 6.19 5.68 -5.46
C ILE A 65 6.33 4.80 -6.71
N SER A 66 7.52 4.75 -7.31
CA SER A 66 7.78 3.91 -8.49
C SER A 66 7.64 2.43 -8.16
N GLU A 67 8.22 1.96 -7.05
CA GLU A 67 8.07 0.58 -6.58
C GLU A 67 6.60 0.23 -6.31
N LEU A 68 5.85 1.12 -5.66
CA LEU A 68 4.41 0.94 -5.43
C LEU A 68 3.60 0.85 -6.73
N LEU A 69 3.93 1.69 -7.72
CA LEU A 69 3.27 1.66 -9.03
C LEU A 69 3.57 0.39 -9.80
N VAL A 70 4.80 -0.15 -9.68
CA VAL A 70 5.16 -1.45 -10.29
C VAL A 70 4.29 -2.57 -9.71
N LEU A 71 4.15 -2.63 -8.40
CA LEU A 71 3.30 -3.63 -7.73
C LEU A 71 1.82 -3.48 -8.11
N HIS A 72 1.30 -2.25 -8.11
CA HIS A 72 -0.08 -1.99 -8.47
C HIS A 72 -0.38 -2.35 -9.94
N LYS A 73 0.53 -2.02 -10.86
CA LYS A 73 0.41 -2.41 -12.28
C LYS A 73 0.43 -3.93 -12.48
N ALA A 74 1.13 -4.66 -11.60
CA ALA A 74 1.14 -6.12 -11.58
C ALA A 74 -0.12 -6.74 -10.95
N GLY A 75 -1.08 -5.92 -10.51
CA GLY A 75 -2.37 -6.39 -10.00
C GLY A 75 -2.50 -6.42 -8.48
N ALA A 76 -1.55 -5.90 -7.72
CA ALA A 76 -1.69 -5.81 -6.27
C ALA A 76 -2.59 -4.65 -5.83
N ASN A 77 -3.40 -4.88 -4.79
CA ASN A 77 -4.01 -3.82 -4.01
C ASN A 77 -3.05 -3.45 -2.87
N ILE A 78 -2.75 -2.17 -2.70
CA ILE A 78 -1.71 -1.73 -1.74
C ILE A 78 -2.32 -0.89 -0.63
N LEU A 79 -2.03 -1.30 0.60
CA LEU A 79 -2.32 -0.58 1.83
C LEU A 79 -1.02 -0.03 2.44
N LEU A 80 -0.97 1.29 2.59
CA LEU A 80 0.16 1.99 3.20
C LEU A 80 -0.16 2.31 4.67
N ARG A 81 0.79 2.01 5.55
CA ARG A 81 0.73 2.35 6.99
C ARG A 81 1.85 3.32 7.33
N ASN A 82 1.63 4.15 8.36
CA ASN A 82 2.63 5.09 8.88
C ASN A 82 3.25 5.99 7.79
N VAL A 83 2.43 6.43 6.83
CA VAL A 83 2.85 7.31 5.74
C VAL A 83 3.27 8.66 6.32
N ASP A 84 4.50 9.09 6.03
CA ASP A 84 4.98 10.39 6.49
C ASP A 84 4.34 11.54 5.67
N PRO A 85 4.33 12.77 6.18
CA PRO A 85 3.69 13.90 5.50
C PRO A 85 4.25 14.21 4.10
N ALA A 86 5.54 13.98 3.84
CA ALA A 86 6.13 14.25 2.53
C ALA A 86 5.66 13.22 1.50
N LEU A 87 5.67 11.93 1.85
CA LEU A 87 5.09 10.88 1.00
C LEU A 87 3.60 11.12 0.77
N GLN A 88 2.83 11.45 1.81
CA GLN A 88 1.40 11.75 1.69
C GLN A 88 1.14 12.94 0.75
N ARG A 89 1.94 14.01 0.85
CA ARG A 89 1.85 15.18 -0.03
C ARG A 89 2.14 14.80 -1.48
N CYS A 90 3.18 14.01 -1.74
CA CYS A 90 3.50 13.54 -3.08
C CYS A 90 2.39 12.66 -3.66
N LEU A 91 1.83 11.74 -2.87
CA LEU A 91 0.68 10.93 -3.28
C LEU A 91 -0.52 11.80 -3.67
N SER A 92 -0.78 12.88 -2.91
CA SER A 92 -1.85 13.83 -3.21
C SER A 92 -1.59 14.61 -4.51
N LEU A 93 -0.39 15.18 -4.66
CA LEU A 93 0.00 15.97 -5.85
C LEU A 93 -0.06 15.14 -7.14
N LEU A 94 0.34 13.88 -7.06
CA LEU A 94 0.30 12.93 -8.18
C LEU A 94 -1.07 12.26 -8.36
N LYS A 95 -2.08 12.63 -7.55
CA LYS A 95 -3.43 12.05 -7.56
C LYS A 95 -3.46 10.52 -7.33
N LEU A 96 -2.47 9.99 -6.62
CA LEU A 96 -2.31 8.57 -6.30
C LEU A 96 -3.03 8.14 -5.02
N THR A 97 -3.64 9.06 -4.28
CA THR A 97 -4.43 8.75 -3.08
C THR A 97 -5.67 7.89 -3.36
N ARG A 98 -6.11 7.82 -4.61
CA ARG A 98 -7.19 6.89 -5.06
C ARG A 98 -6.66 5.52 -5.48
N VAL A 99 -5.35 5.40 -5.70
CA VAL A 99 -4.67 4.19 -6.15
C VAL A 99 -4.16 3.39 -4.96
N PHE A 100 -3.58 4.08 -3.97
CA PHE A 100 -3.07 3.46 -2.75
C PHE A 100 -3.96 3.83 -1.57
N ARG A 101 -4.44 2.81 -0.84
CA ARG A 101 -5.18 3.03 0.40
C ARG A 101 -4.18 3.40 1.49
N THR A 102 -4.47 4.42 2.27
CA THR A 102 -3.65 4.76 3.45
C THR A 102 -4.48 4.49 4.71
N THR A 103 -3.83 3.95 5.74
CA THR A 103 -4.44 3.88 7.08
C THR A 103 -4.08 5.13 7.87
N PRO A 104 -5.04 5.76 8.57
CA PRO A 104 -4.71 6.83 9.49
C PRO A 104 -3.79 6.29 10.58
N LYS A 105 -2.76 7.08 10.94
CA LYS A 105 -1.98 6.81 12.14
C LYS A 105 -2.91 7.07 13.33
N LEU A 106 -3.22 6.05 14.13
CA LEU A 106 -3.88 6.29 15.42
C LEU A 106 -2.95 7.21 16.22
N ALA A 107 -3.46 8.39 16.54
CA ALA A 107 -2.79 9.39 17.35
C ALA A 107 -2.72 8.95 18.81
#